data_AF-K2BZ21-F1
#
_entry.id   AF-K2BZ21-F1
#
_cell.length_a   1.000
_cell.length_b   1.000
_cell.length_c   1.000
_cell.angle_alpha   90.00
_cell.angle_beta   90.00
_cell.angle_gamma   90.00
#
_symmetry.space_group_name_H-M   'P 1'
#
loop_
_entity.id
_entity.type
_entity.pdbx_description
1 polymer ?
#
loop_
_entity_poly.entity_id
_entity_poly.type
_entity_poly.pdbx_seq_one_letter_code
_entity_poly.pdbx_strand_id
1 'polypeptide(L)'
;MVNEAILKKLPVHFEMLTLDEAKARGAIGLFADKYAEVGDKVKVYFVGNEAVEDAFSKEVCGGPHVSNTSELGKFQIQKEESIGSGLRRIKAILS
;
A
#
# COMPACT_ATOMS: atom_id res chain seq x y z
N MET A 1 -7.72 -8.16 10.64
CA MET A 1 -7.06 -6.94 10.11
C MET A 1 -7.57 -6.46 8.74
N VAL A 2 -7.39 -7.16 7.61
CA VAL A 2 -7.76 -6.59 6.28
C VAL A 2 -9.25 -6.26 6.17
N ASN A 3 -10.14 -7.23 6.47
CA ASN A 3 -11.58 -6.98 6.44
C ASN A 3 -12.02 -5.94 7.49
N GLU A 4 -11.35 -5.85 8.65
CA GLU A 4 -11.63 -4.79 9.63
C GLU A 4 -11.29 -3.41 9.06
N ALA A 5 -10.16 -3.25 8.36
CA ALA A 5 -9.80 -2.00 7.71
C ALA A 5 -10.81 -1.63 6.61
N ILE A 6 -11.28 -2.61 5.83
CA ILE A 6 -12.34 -2.39 4.84
C ILE A 6 -13.64 -1.92 5.51
N LEU A 7 -14.06 -2.58 6.59
CA LEU A 7 -15.25 -2.22 7.36
C LEU A 7 -15.17 -0.83 8.01
N LYS A 8 -13.97 -0.35 8.32
CA LYS A 8 -13.73 1.01 8.83
C LYS A 8 -13.90 2.10 7.76
N LYS A 9 -14.02 1.74 6.47
CA LYS A 9 -14.24 2.67 5.35
C LYS A 9 -13.21 3.80 5.32
N LEU A 10 -11.94 3.43 5.41
CA LEU A 10 -10.83 4.36 5.47
C LEU A 10 -10.65 5.05 4.11
N PRO A 11 -10.46 6.38 4.07
CA PRO A 11 -10.15 7.07 2.83
C PRO A 11 -8.75 6.69 2.34
N VAL A 12 -8.53 6.79 1.03
CA VAL A 12 -7.25 6.55 0.38
C VAL A 12 -6.80 7.85 -0.26
N HIS A 13 -5.58 8.25 0.09
CA HIS A 13 -4.98 9.50 -0.33
C HIS A 13 -3.67 9.23 -1.07
N PHE A 14 -3.16 10.25 -1.75
CA PHE A 14 -1.81 10.22 -2.28
C PHE A 14 -1.13 11.58 -2.21
N GLU A 15 0.19 11.57 -2.12
CA GLU A 15 1.06 12.74 -2.23
C GLU A 15 2.20 12.48 -3.22
N MET A 16 2.69 13.54 -3.85
CA MET A 16 3.89 13.51 -4.69
C MET A 16 5.09 13.98 -3.85
N LEU A 17 5.92 13.05 -3.40
CA LEU A 17 7.06 13.30 -2.52
C LEU A 17 8.36 12.92 -3.21
N THR A 18 9.47 13.52 -2.80
CA THR A 18 10.79 12.99 -3.18
C THR A 18 11.00 11.62 -2.56
N LEU A 19 11.93 10.84 -3.12
CA LEU A 19 12.24 9.50 -2.60
C LEU A 19 12.70 9.55 -1.13
N ASP A 20 13.48 10.58 -0.78
CA ASP A 20 14.01 10.76 0.57
C ASP A 20 12.93 11.19 1.57
N GLU A 21 12.01 12.08 1.16
CA GLU A 21 10.82 12.41 1.98
C GLU A 21 9.93 11.19 2.19
N ALA A 22 9.68 10.41 1.14
CA ALA A 22 8.87 9.18 1.25
C ALA A 22 9.49 8.19 2.25
N LYS A 23 10.82 7.99 2.19
CA LYS A 23 11.56 7.16 3.15
C LYS A 23 11.48 7.73 4.57
N ALA A 24 11.68 9.04 4.73
CA ALA A 24 11.63 9.70 6.03
C ALA A 24 10.24 9.57 6.70
N ARG A 25 9.18 9.58 5.90
CA ARG A 25 7.79 9.37 6.36
C ARG A 25 7.40 7.90 6.52
N GLY A 26 8.36 6.98 6.36
CA GLY A 26 8.15 5.55 6.59
C GLY A 26 7.33 4.84 5.52
N ALA A 27 7.24 5.40 4.30
CA ALA A 27 6.63 4.70 3.18
C ALA A 27 7.46 3.45 2.85
N ILE A 28 6.79 2.39 2.43
CA ILE A 28 7.44 1.17 1.94
C ILE A 28 7.49 1.21 0.41
N GLY A 29 8.53 0.66 -0.20
CA GLY A 29 8.66 0.65 -1.66
C GLY A 29 9.94 -0.01 -2.13
N LEU A 30 9.99 -0.40 -3.40
CA LEU A 30 11.22 -0.84 -4.05
C LEU A 30 12.05 0.38 -4.44
N PHE A 31 12.73 0.97 -3.44
CA PHE A 31 13.43 2.24 -3.57
C PHE A 31 14.70 2.20 -4.43
N ALA A 32 15.29 1.03 -4.66
CA ALA A 32 16.69 0.93 -5.07
C ALA A 32 16.93 1.21 -6.56
N ASP A 33 16.10 0.72 -7.49
CA ASP A 33 16.52 0.67 -8.90
C ASP A 33 15.49 1.16 -9.93
N LYS A 34 14.19 1.15 -9.64
CA LYS A 34 13.16 1.49 -10.65
C LYS A 34 12.64 2.92 -10.60
N TYR A 35 12.60 3.55 -9.42
CA TYR A 35 12.03 4.90 -9.29
C TYR A 35 13.06 6.01 -9.52
N ALA A 36 14.35 5.70 -9.46
CA ALA A 36 15.42 6.64 -9.79
C ALA A 36 15.36 7.13 -11.26
N GLU A 37 14.77 6.34 -12.16
CA GLU A 37 14.63 6.68 -13.59
C GLU A 37 13.35 7.48 -13.92
N VAL A 38 12.38 7.55 -13.00
CA VAL A 38 11.03 8.11 -13.26
C VAL A 38 10.95 9.62 -12.93
N GLY A 39 11.96 10.17 -12.26
CA GLY A 39 12.09 11.61 -11.94
C GLY A 39 12.16 11.90 -10.43
N ASP A 40 12.23 13.19 -10.07
CA ASP A 40 12.49 13.66 -8.70
C ASP A 40 11.39 13.33 -7.67
N LYS A 41 10.15 13.07 -8.12
CA LYS A 41 9.00 12.83 -7.24
C LYS A 41 8.29 11.52 -7.54
N VAL A 42 8.00 10.78 -6.49
CA VAL A 42 7.24 9.54 -6.49
C VAL A 42 5.86 9.74 -5.89
N LYS A 43 4.91 8.91 -6.31
CA LYS A 43 3.55 8.91 -5.79
C LYS A 43 3.47 7.97 -4.59
N VAL A 44 3.19 8.53 -3.41
CA VAL A 44 2.99 7.78 -2.17
C VAL A 44 1.50 7.70 -1.90
N TYR A 45 0.96 6.48 -1.96
CA TYR A 45 -0.42 6.22 -1.53
C TYR A 45 -0.44 5.88 -0.05
N PHE A 46 -1.47 6.34 0.65
CA PHE A 46 -1.68 6.03 2.05
C PHE A 46 -3.16 5.87 2.37
N VAL A 47 -3.45 5.02 3.36
CA VAL A 47 -4.81 4.58 3.68
C VAL A 47 -5.13 4.94 5.13
N GLY A 48 -6.26 5.60 5.36
CA GLY A 48 -6.70 6.02 6.69
C GLY A 48 -6.45 7.49 6.95
N ASN A 49 -5.80 7.80 8.09
CA ASN A 49 -5.57 9.16 8.58
C ASN A 49 -5.08 10.14 7.50
N GLU A 50 -5.29 11.44 7.74
CA GLU A 50 -5.01 12.51 6.77
C GLU A 50 -3.50 12.73 6.50
N ALA A 51 -2.62 12.15 7.31
CA ALA A 51 -1.18 12.26 7.18
C ALA A 51 -0.52 10.89 6.94
N VAL A 52 0.54 10.88 6.12
CA VAL A 52 1.29 9.68 5.73
C VAL A 52 1.84 8.94 6.96
N GLU A 53 2.39 9.68 7.92
CA GLU A 53 3.08 9.19 9.11
C GLU A 53 2.17 8.30 9.96
N ASP A 54 0.91 8.71 10.12
CA ASP A 54 -0.08 8.03 10.95
C ASP A 54 -0.99 7.09 10.16
N ALA A 55 -0.79 6.95 8.84
CA ALA A 55 -1.62 6.11 8.00
C ALA A 55 -1.51 4.62 8.36
N PHE A 56 -2.62 3.89 8.21
CA PHE A 56 -2.71 2.45 8.44
C PHE A 56 -1.78 1.66 7.50
N SER A 57 -1.67 2.12 6.26
CA SER A 57 -0.74 1.60 5.27
C SER A 57 -0.25 2.74 4.40
N LYS A 58 1.02 2.69 3.96
CA LYS A 58 1.68 3.71 3.14
C LYS A 58 2.73 3.07 2.24
N GLU A 59 2.62 3.32 0.93
CA GLU A 59 3.48 2.69 -0.08
C GLU A 59 3.74 3.63 -1.25
N VAL A 60 4.95 3.54 -1.82
CA VAL A 60 5.26 4.12 -3.13
C VAL A 60 4.66 3.25 -4.25
N CYS A 61 3.62 3.75 -4.92
CA CYS A 61 2.91 3.01 -5.97
C CYS A 61 2.47 3.93 -7.12
N GLY A 62 2.71 3.50 -8.37
CA GLY A 62 2.29 4.21 -9.58
C GLY A 62 0.91 3.80 -10.13
N GLY A 63 0.26 2.81 -9.51
CA GLY A 63 -1.00 2.25 -9.99
C GLY A 63 -2.24 3.10 -9.66
N PRO A 64 -3.39 2.75 -10.23
CA PRO A 64 -4.67 3.27 -9.78
C PRO A 64 -5.05 2.67 -8.41
N HIS A 65 -5.73 3.46 -7.58
CA HIS A 65 -6.27 3.02 -6.29
C HIS A 65 -7.75 3.40 -6.20
N VAL A 66 -8.50 2.67 -5.38
CA VAL A 66 -9.84 3.08 -4.92
C VAL A 66 -9.75 4.35 -4.07
N SER A 67 -10.84 5.10 -3.94
CA SER A 67 -10.89 6.30 -3.10
C SER A 67 -11.15 5.99 -1.63
N ASN A 68 -11.78 4.84 -1.35
CA ASN A 68 -12.08 4.37 -0.02
C ASN A 68 -11.97 2.84 0.08
N THR A 69 -11.51 2.32 1.23
CA THR A 69 -11.37 0.87 1.44
C THR A 69 -12.70 0.12 1.36
N SER A 70 -13.84 0.78 1.57
CA SER A 70 -15.16 0.15 1.44
C SER A 70 -15.49 -0.32 0.03
N GLU A 71 -14.85 0.27 -0.98
CA GLU A 71 -15.02 -0.11 -2.39
C GLU A 71 -14.42 -1.50 -2.70
N LEU A 72 -13.55 -2.02 -1.82
CA LEU A 72 -12.87 -3.30 -2.01
C LEU A 72 -13.78 -4.51 -1.71
N GLY A 73 -14.97 -4.32 -1.15
CA GLY A 73 -15.89 -5.41 -0.82
C GLY A 73 -15.34 -6.30 0.31
N LYS A 74 -15.25 -7.61 0.09
CA LYS A 74 -14.76 -8.57 1.08
C LYS A 74 -13.44 -9.19 0.62
N PHE A 75 -12.42 -9.13 1.47
CA PHE A 75 -11.16 -9.80 1.27
C PHE A 75 -11.20 -11.24 1.76
N GLN A 76 -10.73 -12.18 0.94
CA GLN A 76 -10.67 -13.60 1.28
C GLN A 76 -9.35 -14.22 0.80
N ILE A 77 -8.64 -14.91 1.70
CA ILE A 77 -7.46 -15.71 1.34
C ILE A 77 -7.96 -17.02 0.70
N GLN A 78 -7.55 -17.28 -0.53
CA GLN A 78 -7.86 -18.53 -1.23
C GLN A 78 -6.83 -19.62 -0.97
N LYS A 79 -5.56 -19.23 -0.87
CA LYS A 79 -4.46 -20.19 -0.71
C LYS A 79 -3.32 -19.54 0.05
N GLU A 80 -2.69 -20.32 0.91
CA GLU A 80 -1.44 -19.99 1.56
C GLU A 80 -0.49 -21.18 1.44
N GLU A 81 0.72 -20.98 0.95
CA GLU A 81 1.69 -22.05 0.75
C GLU A 81 3.13 -21.61 1.06
N SER A 82 3.95 -22.55 1.55
CA SER A 82 5.40 -22.34 1.68
C SER A 82 6.06 -22.40 0.31
N ILE A 83 6.98 -21.48 0.04
CA ILE A 83 7.78 -21.46 -1.20
C ILE A 83 9.30 -21.56 -0.91
N GLY A 84 9.67 -21.93 0.31
CA GLY A 84 11.05 -22.01 0.78
C GLY A 84 11.17 -21.72 2.27
N SER A 85 12.38 -21.84 2.82
CA SER A 85 12.61 -21.52 4.23
C SER A 85 12.35 -20.03 4.50
N GLY A 86 11.43 -19.75 5.43
CA GLY A 86 11.06 -18.38 5.81
C GLY A 86 10.17 -17.62 4.80
N LEU A 87 9.80 -18.23 3.68
CA LEU A 87 9.01 -17.56 2.63
C LEU A 87 7.64 -18.22 2.46
N ARG A 88 6.59 -17.38 2.47
CA ARG A 88 5.20 -17.80 2.26
C ARG A 88 4.56 -17.00 1.15
N ARG A 89 3.73 -17.66 0.35
CA ARG A 89 2.92 -17.03 -0.68
C ARG A 89 1.46 -17.09 -0.26
N ILE A 90 0.79 -15.94 -0.29
CA ILE A 90 -0.64 -15.79 -0.03
C ILE A 90 -1.31 -15.39 -1.35
N LYS A 91 -2.35 -16.14 -1.75
CA LYS A 91 -3.25 -15.78 -2.84
C LYS A 91 -4.60 -15.40 -2.25
N ALA A 92 -5.11 -14.24 -2.60
CA ALA A 92 -6.37 -13.72 -2.10
C ALA A 92 -7.20 -13.10 -3.22
N ILE A 93 -8.49 -12.90 -2.94
CA ILE A 93 -9.44 -12.23 -3.81
C ILE A 93 -10.19 -11.14 -3.06
N LEU A 94 -10.75 -10.21 -3.83
CA LEU A 94 -11.78 -9.27 -3.42
C LEU A 94 -13.09 -9.69 -4.09
N SER A 95 -14.20 -9.65 -3.35
CA SER A 95 -15.54 -10.05 -3.80
C SER A 95 -16.61 -9.11 -3.27
#